data_AF-R9K259-F1
#
_entry.id   AF-R9K259-F1
#
_cell.length_a   1.000
_cell.length_b   1.000
_cell.length_c   1.000
_cell.angle_alpha   90.00
_cell.angle_beta   90.00
_cell.angle_gamma   90.00
#
_symmetry.space_group_name_H-M   'P 1'
#
loop_
_entity.id
_entity.type
_entity.pdbx_description
1 polymer ?
#
loop_
_entity_poly.entity_id
_entity_poly.type
_entity_poly.pdbx_seq_one_letter_code
_entity_poly.pdbx_strand_id
1 'polypeptide(L)'
;MNTIIMWTMAAGAVIGGVDKIFGNRLGLGKRFEEGFLLLGATALSMAGIICLTPLLSMLLKAAVVPLCGRSGLDPGILGGILAIDMGGYQLSMELAGTPAVGRYVGIVIGATFGCTVTFTIPVGMGMISGKERPLFAKGMLIGLGMMPISLLIGGLSCGLRVMEVLYLTLPIFVLSLMLMAGIRFFPDHMIKGFGYFAAGIGFLTTLGLIAGAVEYMTGFQILKGIAPIEDAMAVVSSIGVVMLGSLPVAEMLRRILEKPLNWIGGKTGMNGNSVAGLLMGIVSPVPAIAMMKEMDTRGKVVNAAFLVCGASALAAHMGFTYGTEPELVVPLLISKLAGGLCGAGAAVLLSRKGGCAD
;
A
#
# COMPACT_ATOMS: atom_id res chain seq x y z
N MET A 1 -7.58 6.19 20.88
CA MET A 1 -7.99 6.35 19.45
C MET A 1 -7.86 5.04 18.67
N ASN A 2 -6.72 4.33 18.74
CA ASN A 2 -6.58 2.98 18.14
C ASN A 2 -7.67 2.00 18.63
N THR A 3 -8.01 2.04 19.92
CA THR A 3 -9.11 1.23 20.49
C THR A 3 -10.45 1.46 19.80
N ILE A 4 -10.78 2.72 19.46
CA ILE A 4 -12.07 3.06 18.79
C ILE A 4 -12.11 2.48 17.38
N ILE A 5 -11.00 2.59 16.62
CA ILE A 5 -10.91 2.00 15.28
C ILE A 5 -11.13 0.49 15.36
N MET A 6 -10.53 -0.17 16.34
CA MET A 6 -10.68 -1.62 16.48
C MET A 6 -12.05 -2.06 16.95
N TRP A 7 -12.68 -1.33 17.87
CA TRP A 7 -14.09 -1.55 18.18
C TRP A 7 -14.98 -1.36 16.95
N THR A 8 -14.64 -0.41 16.08
CA THR A 8 -15.35 -0.20 14.82
C THR A 8 -15.16 -1.38 13.87
N MET A 9 -13.93 -1.91 13.73
CA MET A 9 -13.65 -3.11 12.91
C MET A 9 -14.37 -4.33 13.48
N ALA A 10 -14.33 -4.53 14.80
CA ALA A 10 -15.04 -5.62 15.47
C ALA A 10 -16.56 -5.52 15.25
N ALA A 11 -17.14 -4.33 15.37
CA ALA A 11 -18.54 -4.10 15.04
C ALA A 11 -18.83 -4.40 13.56
N GLY A 12 -17.94 -4.02 12.64
CA GLY A 12 -18.01 -4.39 11.23
C GLY A 12 -18.02 -5.90 11.00
N ALA A 13 -17.18 -6.64 11.73
CA ALA A 13 -17.13 -8.10 11.64
C ALA A 13 -18.43 -8.73 12.14
N VAL A 14 -19.00 -8.21 13.24
CA VAL A 14 -20.31 -8.65 13.75
C VAL A 14 -21.41 -8.35 12.74
N ILE A 15 -21.50 -7.12 12.24
CA ILE A 15 -22.55 -6.72 11.27
C ILE A 15 -22.42 -7.53 9.97
N GLY A 16 -21.21 -7.67 9.43
CA GLY A 16 -20.93 -8.46 8.24
C GLY A 16 -21.26 -9.94 8.44
N GLY A 17 -20.80 -10.55 9.54
CA GLY A 17 -21.09 -11.94 9.86
C GLY A 17 -22.59 -12.20 10.06
N VAL A 18 -23.29 -11.30 10.76
CA VAL A 18 -24.75 -11.36 10.92
C VAL A 18 -25.46 -11.24 9.58
N ASP A 19 -25.10 -10.27 8.74
CA ASP A 19 -25.67 -10.15 7.39
C ASP A 19 -25.43 -11.42 6.56
N LYS A 20 -24.24 -12.04 6.65
CA LYS A 20 -23.96 -13.34 6.00
C LYS A 20 -24.94 -14.43 6.47
N ILE A 21 -25.17 -14.55 7.77
CA ILE A 21 -26.10 -15.53 8.35
C ILE A 21 -27.54 -15.33 7.83
N PHE A 22 -27.98 -14.09 7.68
CA PHE A 22 -29.32 -13.74 7.22
C PHE A 22 -29.47 -13.66 5.69
N GLY A 23 -28.55 -14.25 4.93
CA GLY A 23 -28.63 -14.36 3.47
C GLY A 23 -28.09 -13.14 2.70
N ASN A 24 -27.21 -12.35 3.33
CA ASN A 24 -26.46 -11.24 2.73
C ASN A 24 -27.35 -10.17 2.06
N ARG A 25 -28.41 -9.73 2.77
CA ARG A 25 -29.37 -8.75 2.24
C ARG A 25 -28.77 -7.35 2.13
N LEU A 26 -27.85 -7.00 3.02
CA LEU A 26 -27.17 -5.70 3.01
C LEU A 26 -25.93 -5.72 2.10
N GLY A 27 -25.48 -6.88 1.65
CA GLY A 27 -24.25 -7.04 0.85
C GLY A 27 -22.96 -6.93 1.67
N LEU A 28 -23.05 -6.80 3.00
CA LEU A 28 -21.92 -6.70 3.91
C LEU A 28 -21.39 -8.10 4.27
N GLY A 29 -22.25 -9.11 4.28
CA GLY A 29 -21.84 -10.51 4.46
C GLY A 29 -20.89 -11.00 3.37
N LYS A 30 -21.07 -10.55 2.13
CA LYS A 30 -20.12 -10.82 1.03
C LYS A 30 -18.75 -10.19 1.31
N ARG A 31 -18.71 -8.96 1.82
CA ARG A 31 -17.44 -8.29 2.18
C ARG A 31 -16.73 -8.97 3.34
N PHE A 32 -17.48 -9.45 4.32
CA PHE A 32 -16.96 -10.27 5.42
C PHE A 32 -16.30 -11.55 4.87
N GLU A 33 -16.97 -12.26 3.98
CA GLU A 33 -16.44 -13.47 3.35
C GLU A 33 -15.23 -13.20 2.45
N GLU A 34 -15.28 -12.14 1.65
CA GLU A 34 -14.12 -11.68 0.86
C GLU A 34 -12.90 -11.44 1.75
N GLY A 35 -13.09 -10.88 2.95
CA GLY A 35 -12.00 -10.67 3.92
C GLY A 35 -11.27 -11.96 4.28
N PHE A 36 -12.01 -13.05 4.48
CA PHE A 36 -11.42 -14.36 4.77
C PHE A 36 -10.81 -15.00 3.52
N LEU A 37 -11.48 -14.92 2.36
CA LEU A 37 -11.00 -15.51 1.11
C LEU A 37 -9.69 -14.88 0.63
N LEU A 38 -9.45 -13.61 0.97
CA LEU A 38 -8.20 -12.92 0.65
C LEU A 38 -7.00 -13.45 1.44
N LEU A 39 -7.18 -14.27 2.49
CA LEU A 39 -6.10 -14.84 3.30
C LEU A 39 -5.13 -15.66 2.44
N GLY A 40 -5.63 -16.48 1.52
CA GLY A 40 -4.78 -17.27 0.62
C GLY A 40 -3.93 -16.41 -0.33
N ALA A 41 -4.55 -15.40 -0.96
CA ALA A 41 -3.83 -14.46 -1.82
C ALA A 41 -2.78 -13.65 -1.04
N THR A 42 -3.14 -13.23 0.17
CA THR A 42 -2.25 -12.53 1.12
C THR A 42 -1.07 -13.41 1.52
N ALA A 43 -1.32 -14.69 1.83
CA ALA A 43 -0.27 -15.65 2.16
C ALA A 43 0.72 -15.80 1.00
N LEU A 44 0.22 -15.99 -0.22
CA LEU A 44 1.03 -16.18 -1.41
C LEU A 44 1.91 -14.96 -1.73
N SER A 45 1.46 -13.74 -1.40
CA SER A 45 2.22 -12.54 -1.69
C SER A 45 3.34 -12.25 -0.69
N MET A 46 3.24 -12.76 0.56
CA MET A 46 4.14 -12.32 1.63
C MET A 46 4.76 -13.40 2.51
N ALA A 47 4.13 -14.57 2.68
CA ALA A 47 4.59 -15.54 3.69
C ALA A 47 6.05 -15.97 3.44
N GLY A 48 6.39 -16.27 2.19
CA GLY A 48 7.75 -16.68 1.86
C GLY A 48 8.80 -15.58 1.97
N ILE A 49 8.46 -14.31 1.70
CA ILE A 49 9.44 -13.22 1.89
C ILE A 49 9.66 -12.94 3.38
N ILE A 50 8.63 -13.12 4.22
CA ILE A 50 8.76 -13.08 5.68
C ILE A 50 9.70 -14.18 6.15
N CYS A 51 9.53 -15.43 5.66
CA CYS A 51 10.47 -16.52 5.95
C CYS A 51 11.91 -16.16 5.55
N LEU A 52 12.11 -15.56 4.37
CA LEU A 52 13.44 -15.18 3.88
C LEU A 52 14.01 -13.92 4.54
N THR A 53 13.22 -13.14 5.28
CA THR A 53 13.64 -11.82 5.75
C THR A 53 14.91 -11.86 6.59
N PRO A 54 15.13 -12.78 7.55
CA PRO A 54 16.37 -12.79 8.33
C PRO A 54 17.61 -13.01 7.44
N LEU A 55 17.51 -13.92 6.46
CA LEU A 55 18.58 -14.20 5.51
C LEU A 55 18.84 -13.02 4.57
N LEU A 56 17.78 -12.43 4.01
CA LEU A 56 17.89 -11.23 3.15
C LEU A 56 18.49 -10.05 3.92
N SER A 57 18.07 -9.87 5.17
CA SER A 57 18.58 -8.82 6.05
C SER A 57 20.04 -9.03 6.37
N MET A 58 20.50 -10.25 6.60
CA MET A 58 21.93 -10.54 6.79
C MET A 58 22.76 -10.13 5.56
N LEU A 59 22.33 -10.53 4.36
CA LEU A 59 23.01 -10.19 3.11
C LEU A 59 23.03 -8.68 2.86
N LEU A 60 21.90 -8.02 3.08
CA LEU A 60 21.77 -6.57 2.92
C LEU A 60 22.55 -5.81 3.99
N LYS A 61 22.63 -6.32 5.23
CA LYS A 61 23.48 -5.76 6.28
C LYS A 61 24.94 -5.76 5.85
N ALA A 62 25.43 -6.89 5.33
CA ALA A 62 26.82 -7.00 4.89
C ALA A 62 27.14 -6.06 3.70
N ALA A 63 26.21 -5.89 2.76
CA ALA A 63 26.44 -5.09 1.56
C ALA A 63 26.18 -3.58 1.75
N VAL A 64 25.08 -3.23 2.44
CA VAL A 64 24.53 -1.86 2.41
C VAL A 64 24.83 -1.06 3.67
N VAL A 65 24.93 -1.70 4.84
CA VAL A 65 25.28 -0.98 6.08
C VAL A 65 26.62 -0.24 5.96
N PRO A 66 27.69 -0.81 5.35
CA PRO A 66 28.94 -0.07 5.16
C PRO A 66 28.80 1.17 4.26
N LEU A 67 27.92 1.11 3.25
CA LEU A 67 27.66 2.23 2.34
C LEU A 67 26.82 3.33 3.01
N CYS A 68 25.80 2.90 3.76
CA CYS A 68 24.93 3.76 4.55
C CYS A 68 25.71 4.47 5.68
N GLY A 69 26.59 3.77 6.38
CA GLY A 69 27.44 4.32 7.44
C GLY A 69 28.37 5.43 6.96
N ARG A 70 28.87 5.36 5.71
CA ARG A 70 29.68 6.43 5.10
C ARG A 70 28.86 7.67 4.72
N SER A 71 27.56 7.48 4.48
CA SER A 71 26.64 8.53 4.03
C SER A 71 25.82 9.14 5.18
N GLY A 72 25.94 8.59 6.39
CA GLY A 72 25.11 8.98 7.55
C GLY A 72 23.63 8.59 7.43
N LEU A 73 23.28 7.70 6.49
CA LEU A 73 21.90 7.28 6.25
C LEU A 73 21.58 6.02 7.06
N ASP A 74 20.36 5.95 7.60
CA ASP A 74 19.89 4.76 8.28
C ASP A 74 19.58 3.65 7.24
N PRO A 75 20.18 2.45 7.36
CA PRO A 75 19.97 1.34 6.41
C PRO A 75 18.52 0.84 6.34
N GLY A 76 17.71 1.10 7.37
CA GLY A 76 16.28 0.79 7.43
C GLY A 76 15.51 1.28 6.22
N ILE A 77 15.94 2.41 5.63
CA ILE A 77 15.31 3.05 4.47
C ILE A 77 15.09 2.12 3.27
N LEU A 78 15.94 1.09 3.11
CA LEU A 78 15.80 0.12 2.03
C LEU A 78 14.50 -0.66 2.10
N GLY A 79 14.02 -0.96 3.31
CA GLY A 79 12.73 -1.63 3.49
C GLY A 79 11.55 -0.78 3.00
N GLY A 80 11.67 0.54 3.01
CA GLY A 80 10.65 1.46 2.50
C GLY A 80 10.48 1.46 0.98
N ILE A 81 11.38 0.81 0.24
CA ILE A 81 11.27 0.60 -1.22
C ILE A 81 10.29 -0.55 -1.52
N LEU A 82 10.13 -1.48 -0.57
CA LEU A 82 9.16 -2.56 -0.65
C LEU A 82 7.84 -2.13 -0.01
N ALA A 83 6.73 -2.67 -0.51
CA ALA A 83 5.46 -2.48 0.17
C ALA A 83 5.53 -3.03 1.60
N ILE A 84 4.78 -2.37 2.50
CA ILE A 84 4.66 -2.74 3.93
C ILE A 84 4.42 -4.24 4.12
N ASP A 85 3.55 -4.80 3.30
CA ASP A 85 3.06 -6.18 3.32
C ASP A 85 3.79 -7.09 2.32
N MET A 86 4.86 -6.62 1.66
CA MET A 86 5.75 -7.42 0.81
C MET A 86 7.15 -7.55 1.44
N GLY A 87 7.21 -7.64 2.77
CA GLY A 87 8.46 -7.74 3.54
C GLY A 87 9.15 -6.41 3.82
N GLY A 88 8.62 -5.28 3.35
CA GLY A 88 9.20 -3.95 3.59
C GLY A 88 9.25 -3.57 5.06
N TYR A 89 8.21 -3.93 5.83
CA TYR A 89 8.20 -3.72 7.28
C TYR A 89 9.28 -4.54 8.00
N GLN A 90 9.30 -5.85 7.79
CA GLN A 90 10.26 -6.74 8.46
C GLN A 90 11.70 -6.37 8.09
N LEU A 91 11.96 -6.05 6.82
CA LEU A 91 13.28 -5.61 6.38
C LEU A 91 13.69 -4.28 7.02
N SER A 92 12.76 -3.33 7.15
CA SER A 92 13.03 -2.05 7.83
C SER A 92 13.37 -2.25 9.31
N MET A 93 12.62 -3.12 10.01
CA MET A 93 12.84 -3.42 11.42
C MET A 93 14.19 -4.10 11.66
N GLU A 94 14.62 -4.96 10.74
CA GLU A 94 15.91 -5.64 10.83
C GLU A 94 17.08 -4.71 10.54
N LEU A 95 16.95 -3.82 9.55
CA LEU A 95 18.05 -2.97 9.08
C LEU A 95 18.20 -1.66 9.85
N ALA A 96 17.13 -1.17 10.48
CA ALA A 96 17.14 0.14 11.09
C ALA A 96 18.05 0.24 12.33
N GLY A 97 18.67 1.39 12.53
CA GLY A 97 19.48 1.66 13.73
C GLY A 97 18.65 1.80 15.00
N THR A 98 17.36 2.13 14.87
CA THR A 98 16.41 2.16 15.99
C THR A 98 15.04 1.59 15.59
N PRO A 99 14.27 1.00 16.53
CA PRO A 99 12.92 0.52 16.26
C PRO A 99 11.97 1.61 15.74
N ALA A 100 12.13 2.86 16.22
CA ALA A 100 11.30 3.98 15.78
C ALA A 100 11.49 4.28 14.28
N VAL A 101 12.73 4.23 13.80
CA VAL A 101 13.05 4.39 12.36
C VAL A 101 12.48 3.21 11.56
N GLY A 102 12.72 1.98 12.02
CA GLY A 102 12.21 0.77 11.36
C GLY A 102 10.69 0.79 11.21
N ARG A 103 9.98 1.21 12.25
CA ARG A 103 8.53 1.40 12.26
C ARG A 103 8.06 2.47 11.28
N TYR A 104 8.65 3.65 11.32
CA TYR A 104 8.28 4.73 10.41
C TYR A 104 8.53 4.36 8.94
N VAL A 105 9.72 3.84 8.63
CA VAL A 105 10.07 3.44 7.27
C VAL A 105 9.17 2.27 6.82
N GLY A 106 9.08 1.22 7.63
CA GLY A 106 8.34 0.01 7.26
C GLY A 106 6.84 0.24 7.11
N ILE A 107 6.22 0.94 8.06
CA ILE A 107 4.77 1.17 8.09
C ILE A 107 4.38 2.34 7.18
N VAL A 108 5.02 3.51 7.32
CA VAL A 108 4.57 4.72 6.60
C VAL A 108 5.17 4.79 5.20
N ILE A 109 6.49 4.72 5.08
CA ILE A 109 7.18 4.83 3.78
C ILE A 109 6.84 3.60 2.92
N GLY A 110 6.91 2.39 3.48
CA GLY A 110 6.57 1.15 2.79
C GLY A 110 5.11 1.12 2.31
N ALA A 111 4.16 1.60 3.11
CA ALA A 111 2.75 1.64 2.69
C ALA A 111 2.44 2.74 1.66
N THR A 112 3.34 3.69 1.42
CA THR A 112 3.14 4.81 0.47
C THR A 112 4.06 4.66 -0.74
N PHE A 113 5.35 4.97 -0.58
CA PHE A 113 6.34 4.85 -1.64
C PHE A 113 6.53 3.40 -2.07
N GLY A 114 6.75 2.49 -1.11
CA GLY A 114 6.96 1.07 -1.41
C GLY A 114 5.78 0.46 -2.18
N CYS A 115 4.55 0.63 -1.67
CA CYS A 115 3.33 0.19 -2.35
C CYS A 115 3.17 0.81 -3.75
N THR A 116 3.58 2.07 -3.94
CA THR A 116 3.53 2.70 -5.26
C THR A 116 4.47 2.02 -6.26
N VAL A 117 5.71 1.78 -5.84
CA VAL A 117 6.80 1.21 -6.63
C VAL A 117 6.57 -0.26 -6.94
N THR A 118 6.18 -1.05 -5.93
CA THR A 118 6.09 -2.51 -6.07
C THR A 118 4.74 -2.99 -6.55
N PHE A 119 3.69 -2.15 -6.43
CA PHE A 119 2.33 -2.58 -6.73
C PHE A 119 1.58 -1.61 -7.65
N THR A 120 1.32 -0.37 -7.23
CA THR A 120 0.34 0.50 -7.91
C THR A 120 0.79 0.87 -9.33
N ILE A 121 2.07 1.19 -9.54
CA ILE A 121 2.58 1.47 -10.89
C ILE A 121 2.62 0.20 -11.76
N PRO A 122 3.29 -0.90 -11.37
CA PRO A 122 3.34 -2.10 -12.20
C PRO A 122 1.96 -2.65 -12.56
N VAL A 123 1.07 -2.77 -11.57
CA VAL A 123 -0.29 -3.27 -11.78
C VAL A 123 -1.10 -2.31 -12.65
N GLY A 124 -1.05 -1.00 -12.34
CA GLY A 124 -1.75 0.02 -13.12
C GLY A 124 -1.33 0.01 -14.58
N MET A 125 -0.03 0.07 -14.85
CA MET A 125 0.47 0.11 -16.22
C MET A 125 0.25 -1.20 -17.00
N GLY A 126 0.22 -2.34 -16.31
CA GLY A 126 -0.08 -3.64 -16.89
C GLY A 126 -1.56 -3.83 -17.22
N MET A 127 -2.46 -3.34 -16.35
CA MET A 127 -3.92 -3.48 -16.52
C MET A 127 -4.54 -2.44 -17.44
N ILE A 128 -3.98 -1.22 -17.46
CA ILE A 128 -4.57 -0.08 -18.17
C ILE A 128 -4.23 -0.15 -19.67
N SER A 129 -5.25 0.05 -20.51
CA SER A 129 -5.09 0.11 -21.96
C SER A 129 -4.28 1.33 -22.42
N GLY A 130 -3.68 1.23 -23.60
CA GLY A 130 -2.75 2.24 -24.12
C GLY A 130 -3.31 3.67 -24.18
N LYS A 131 -4.64 3.84 -24.30
CA LYS A 131 -5.30 5.15 -24.36
C LYS A 131 -5.29 5.89 -23.02
N GLU A 132 -5.36 5.16 -21.91
CA GLU A 132 -5.49 5.70 -20.56
C GLU A 132 -4.13 5.81 -19.86
N ARG A 133 -3.12 5.06 -20.31
CA ARG A 133 -1.76 5.09 -19.76
C ARG A 133 -1.18 6.50 -19.61
N PRO A 134 -1.32 7.44 -20.57
CA PRO A 134 -0.80 8.80 -20.39
C PRO A 134 -1.45 9.56 -19.23
N LEU A 135 -2.76 9.37 -19.03
CA LEU A 135 -3.51 10.01 -17.94
C LEU A 135 -3.17 9.40 -16.59
N PHE A 136 -3.03 8.06 -16.55
CA PHE A 136 -2.56 7.35 -15.37
C PHE A 136 -1.15 7.82 -14.98
N ALA A 137 -0.20 7.81 -15.93
CA ALA A 137 1.16 8.29 -15.72
C ALA A 137 1.19 9.72 -15.21
N LYS A 138 0.40 10.62 -15.81
CA LYS A 138 0.28 12.02 -15.34
C LYS A 138 -0.19 12.09 -13.89
N GLY A 139 -1.19 11.29 -13.50
CA GLY A 139 -1.65 11.25 -12.12
C GLY A 139 -0.58 10.71 -11.17
N MET A 140 0.14 9.64 -11.54
CA MET A 140 1.24 9.10 -10.74
C MET A 140 2.34 10.15 -10.49
N LEU A 141 2.71 10.93 -11.52
CA LEU A 141 3.68 12.03 -11.37
C LEU A 141 3.20 13.08 -10.36
N ILE A 142 1.92 13.48 -10.42
CA ILE A 142 1.35 14.46 -9.49
C ILE A 142 1.33 13.89 -8.07
N GLY A 143 0.88 12.64 -7.91
CA GLY A 143 0.85 11.97 -6.60
C GLY A 143 2.23 11.82 -5.99
N LEU A 144 3.24 11.43 -6.77
CA LEU A 144 4.64 11.34 -6.32
C LEU A 144 5.19 12.70 -5.90
N GLY A 145 4.79 13.78 -6.57
CA GLY A 145 5.14 15.15 -6.19
C GLY A 145 4.51 15.59 -4.87
N MET A 146 3.31 15.08 -4.53
CA MET A 146 2.62 15.39 -3.27
C MET A 146 2.95 14.42 -2.12
N MET A 147 3.57 13.27 -2.43
CA MET A 147 3.95 12.23 -1.46
C MET A 147 4.78 12.73 -0.26
N PRO A 148 5.72 13.70 -0.39
CA PRO A 148 6.46 14.21 0.76
C PRO A 148 5.60 14.72 1.91
N ILE A 149 4.41 15.26 1.60
CA ILE A 149 3.45 15.69 2.62
C ILE A 149 2.94 14.49 3.43
N SER A 150 2.64 13.38 2.77
CA SER A 150 2.25 12.13 3.43
C SER A 150 3.34 11.69 4.40
N LEU A 151 4.58 11.59 3.90
CA LEU A 151 5.73 11.11 4.68
C LEU A 151 6.02 12.00 5.89
N LEU A 152 5.90 13.32 5.73
CA LEU A 152 6.08 14.27 6.81
C LEU A 152 5.00 14.12 7.88
N ILE A 153 3.72 14.13 7.49
CA ILE A 153 2.60 13.99 8.43
C ILE A 153 2.66 12.65 9.16
N GLY A 154 2.96 11.56 8.45
CA GLY A 154 3.10 10.24 9.04
C GLY A 154 4.25 10.16 10.03
N GLY A 155 5.42 10.71 9.69
CA GLY A 155 6.59 10.70 10.58
C GLY A 155 6.36 11.48 11.87
N LEU A 156 5.73 12.66 11.78
CA LEU A 156 5.35 13.44 12.96
C LEU A 156 4.29 12.72 13.80
N SER A 157 3.35 12.03 13.15
CA SER A 157 2.33 11.24 13.84
C SER A 157 2.92 9.99 14.53
N CYS A 158 4.04 9.47 14.04
CA CYS A 158 4.83 8.43 14.70
C CYS A 158 5.67 8.95 15.90
N GLY A 159 5.64 10.25 16.19
CA GLY A 159 6.39 10.85 17.29
C GLY A 159 7.85 11.17 16.97
N LEU A 160 8.26 11.10 15.71
CA LEU A 160 9.61 11.48 15.28
C LEU A 160 9.77 13.00 15.23
N ARG A 161 11.00 13.48 15.43
CA ARG A 161 11.29 14.91 15.30
C ARG A 161 11.28 15.32 13.83
N VAL A 162 10.89 16.56 13.54
CA VAL A 162 10.84 17.11 12.17
C VAL A 162 12.15 16.86 11.42
N MET A 163 13.31 17.11 12.05
CA MET A 163 14.61 16.91 11.40
C MET A 163 14.87 15.43 11.09
N GLU A 164 14.54 14.51 11.97
CA GLU A 164 14.69 13.07 11.75
C GLU A 164 13.85 12.61 10.56
N VAL A 165 12.59 13.07 10.49
CA VAL A 165 11.68 12.77 9.37
C VAL A 165 12.23 13.29 8.05
N LEU A 166 12.77 14.52 8.02
CA LEU A 166 13.35 15.11 6.82
C LEU A 166 14.59 14.32 6.35
N TYR A 167 15.49 13.96 7.26
CA TYR A 167 16.67 13.16 6.93
C TYR A 167 16.31 11.77 6.39
N LEU A 168 15.33 11.09 7.00
CA LEU A 168 14.86 9.78 6.55
C LEU A 168 14.06 9.86 5.24
N THR A 169 13.34 10.95 5.01
CA THR A 169 12.54 11.13 3.79
C THR A 169 13.39 11.58 2.60
N LEU A 170 14.53 12.24 2.84
CA LEU A 170 15.35 12.82 1.78
C LEU A 170 15.77 11.80 0.69
N PRO A 171 16.28 10.59 1.01
CA PRO A 171 16.61 9.62 -0.03
C PRO A 171 15.38 9.12 -0.78
N ILE A 172 14.25 8.94 -0.09
CA ILE A 172 12.98 8.56 -0.73
C ILE A 172 12.50 9.66 -1.67
N PHE A 173 12.68 10.92 -1.32
CA PHE A 173 12.36 12.05 -2.18
C PHE A 173 13.23 12.05 -3.44
N VAL A 174 14.54 11.82 -3.30
CA VAL A 174 15.45 11.69 -4.46
C VAL A 174 15.02 10.52 -5.35
N LEU A 175 14.74 9.35 -4.78
CA LEU A 175 14.25 8.20 -5.53
C LEU A 175 12.90 8.50 -6.22
N SER A 176 12.00 9.22 -5.55
CA SER A 176 10.73 9.67 -6.13
C SER A 176 10.95 10.59 -7.33
N LEU A 177 11.88 11.55 -7.25
CA LEU A 177 12.23 12.42 -8.39
C LEU A 177 12.82 11.64 -9.56
N MET A 178 13.72 10.68 -9.28
CA MET A 178 14.26 9.79 -10.31
C MET A 178 13.15 8.96 -10.95
N LEU A 179 12.21 8.48 -10.15
CA LEU A 179 11.05 7.72 -10.60
C LEU A 179 10.13 8.58 -11.47
N MET A 180 9.87 9.82 -11.07
CA MET A 180 9.11 10.78 -11.84
C MET A 180 9.77 11.06 -13.20
N ALA A 181 11.09 11.24 -13.23
CA ALA A 181 11.84 11.38 -14.47
C ALA A 181 11.71 10.12 -15.36
N GLY A 182 11.86 8.94 -14.77
CA GLY A 182 11.70 7.66 -15.47
C GLY A 182 10.31 7.49 -16.10
N ILE A 183 9.24 7.76 -15.34
CA ILE A 183 7.85 7.69 -15.84
C ILE A 183 7.60 8.73 -16.93
N ARG A 184 8.19 9.93 -16.80
CA ARG A 184 7.99 11.03 -17.75
C ARG A 184 8.68 10.78 -19.10
N PHE A 185 9.91 10.30 -19.07
CA PHE A 185 10.78 10.19 -20.25
C PHE A 185 10.84 8.78 -20.83
N PHE A 186 10.70 7.74 -20.01
CA PHE A 186 10.88 6.34 -20.41
C PHE A 186 9.77 5.40 -19.89
N PRO A 187 8.48 5.73 -20.10
CA PRO A 187 7.37 4.98 -19.49
C PRO A 187 7.40 3.48 -19.82
N ASP A 188 7.62 3.08 -21.07
CA ASP A 188 7.62 1.65 -21.45
C ASP A 188 8.78 0.87 -20.81
N HIS A 189 9.94 1.50 -20.61
CA HIS A 189 11.08 0.88 -19.94
C HIS A 189 10.81 0.75 -18.44
N MET A 190 10.18 1.76 -17.82
CA MET A 190 9.75 1.68 -16.42
C MET A 190 8.78 0.52 -16.21
N ILE A 191 7.80 0.34 -17.11
CA ILE A 191 6.83 -0.76 -17.03
C ILE A 191 7.54 -2.11 -17.06
N LYS A 192 8.47 -2.31 -18.00
CA LYS A 192 9.26 -3.54 -18.09
C LYS A 192 10.12 -3.74 -16.83
N GLY A 193 10.80 -2.69 -16.37
CA GLY A 193 11.64 -2.72 -15.17
C GLY A 193 10.85 -3.11 -13.91
N PHE A 194 9.68 -2.49 -13.71
CA PHE A 194 8.78 -2.86 -12.61
C PHE A 194 8.23 -4.28 -12.75
N GLY A 195 7.95 -4.73 -13.98
CA GLY A 195 7.54 -6.11 -14.25
C GLY A 195 8.62 -7.11 -13.81
N TYR A 196 9.88 -6.89 -14.19
CA TYR A 196 10.99 -7.74 -13.75
C TYR A 196 11.21 -7.67 -12.25
N PHE A 197 11.10 -6.49 -11.65
CA PHE A 197 11.23 -6.31 -10.21
C PHE A 197 10.14 -7.06 -9.43
N ALA A 198 8.87 -6.92 -9.83
CA ALA A 198 7.75 -7.63 -9.22
C ALA A 198 7.88 -9.16 -9.43
N ALA A 199 8.33 -9.60 -10.60
CA ALA A 199 8.62 -11.01 -10.87
C ALA A 199 9.75 -11.55 -9.98
N GLY A 200 10.79 -10.73 -9.73
CA GLY A 200 11.88 -11.06 -8.81
C GLY A 200 11.40 -11.24 -7.37
N ILE A 201 10.57 -10.31 -6.88
CA ILE A 201 9.93 -10.47 -5.56
C ILE A 201 9.07 -11.74 -5.52
N GLY A 202 8.24 -11.97 -6.54
CA GLY A 202 7.40 -13.17 -6.62
C GLY A 202 8.21 -14.47 -6.61
N PHE A 203 9.35 -14.49 -7.31
CA PHE A 203 10.30 -15.60 -7.29
C PHE A 203 10.87 -15.82 -5.89
N LEU A 204 11.35 -14.77 -5.21
CA LEU A 204 11.88 -14.87 -3.85
C LEU A 204 10.79 -15.34 -2.88
N THR A 205 9.60 -14.76 -2.92
CA THR A 205 8.47 -15.20 -2.07
C THR A 205 8.17 -16.68 -2.31
N THR A 206 8.15 -17.14 -3.56
CA THR A 206 7.90 -18.55 -3.87
C THR A 206 9.01 -19.46 -3.32
N LEU A 207 10.27 -19.07 -3.48
CA LEU A 207 11.41 -19.82 -2.95
C LEU A 207 11.37 -19.91 -1.42
N GLY A 208 11.08 -18.80 -0.75
CA GLY A 208 10.93 -18.76 0.70
C GLY A 208 9.79 -19.63 1.21
N LEU A 209 8.67 -19.65 0.47
CA LEU A 209 7.52 -20.49 0.78
C LEU A 209 7.85 -21.98 0.62
N ILE A 210 8.55 -22.36 -0.46
CA ILE A 210 9.02 -23.73 -0.66
C ILE A 210 9.95 -24.16 0.47
N ALA A 211 10.94 -23.33 0.80
CA ALA A 211 11.90 -23.64 1.86
C ALA A 211 11.23 -23.78 3.23
N GLY A 212 10.37 -22.83 3.59
CA GLY A 212 9.64 -22.87 4.87
C GLY A 212 8.65 -24.03 4.96
N ALA A 213 7.96 -24.37 3.86
CA ALA A 213 7.03 -25.49 3.84
C ALA A 213 7.74 -26.84 3.97
N VAL A 214 8.87 -27.04 3.28
CA VAL A 214 9.65 -28.29 3.40
C VAL A 214 10.25 -28.42 4.80
N GLU A 215 10.80 -27.34 5.35
CA GLU A 215 11.32 -27.33 6.72
C GLU A 215 10.22 -27.71 7.73
N TYR A 216 9.03 -27.14 7.60
CA TYR A 216 7.88 -27.46 8.45
C TYR A 216 7.45 -28.93 8.34
N MET A 217 7.33 -29.46 7.11
CA MET A 217 6.82 -30.82 6.89
C MET A 217 7.81 -31.93 7.23
N THR A 218 9.12 -31.66 7.09
CA THR A 218 10.15 -32.71 7.13
C THR A 218 11.19 -32.49 8.22
N GLY A 219 11.25 -31.30 8.83
CA GLY A 219 12.35 -30.87 9.69
C GLY A 219 13.67 -30.61 8.95
N PHE A 220 13.71 -30.78 7.62
CA PHE A 220 14.91 -30.58 6.82
C PHE A 220 15.05 -29.12 6.38
N GLN A 221 16.14 -28.48 6.83
CA GLN A 221 16.43 -27.08 6.49
C GLN A 221 17.10 -26.96 5.12
N ILE A 222 16.30 -26.65 4.08
CA ILE A 222 16.83 -26.35 2.74
C ILE A 222 17.72 -25.10 2.77
N LEU A 223 17.26 -24.06 3.46
CA LEU A 223 17.97 -22.79 3.63
C LEU A 223 18.15 -22.54 5.13
N LYS A 224 19.40 -22.31 5.55
CA LYS A 224 19.70 -22.00 6.96
C LYS A 224 19.38 -20.54 7.27
N GLY A 225 18.77 -20.30 8.43
CA GLY A 225 18.52 -18.94 8.92
C GLY A 225 17.32 -18.25 8.28
N ILE A 226 16.33 -19.02 7.80
CA ILE A 226 14.99 -18.50 7.48
C ILE A 226 14.13 -18.52 8.74
N ALA A 227 13.12 -17.65 8.80
CA ALA A 227 12.11 -17.69 9.86
C ALA A 227 11.13 -18.86 9.61
N PRO A 228 10.58 -19.47 10.67
CA PRO A 228 9.54 -20.49 10.56
C PRO A 228 8.34 -20.00 9.75
N ILE A 229 7.79 -20.88 8.90
CA ILE A 229 6.61 -20.54 8.10
C ILE A 229 5.38 -20.23 8.97
N GLU A 230 5.31 -20.81 10.17
CA GLU A 230 4.22 -20.58 11.14
C GLU A 230 4.18 -19.11 11.59
N ASP A 231 5.34 -18.49 11.83
CA ASP A 231 5.43 -17.07 12.21
C ASP A 231 4.93 -16.19 11.06
N ALA A 232 5.30 -16.51 9.83
CA ALA A 232 4.80 -15.82 8.64
C ALA A 232 3.28 -15.98 8.50
N MET A 233 2.75 -17.18 8.72
CA MET A 233 1.32 -17.46 8.67
C MET A 233 0.54 -16.82 9.82
N ALA A 234 1.14 -16.61 10.98
CA ALA A 234 0.54 -15.87 12.09
C ALA A 234 0.30 -14.40 11.70
N VAL A 235 1.27 -13.76 11.04
CA VAL A 235 1.11 -12.41 10.48
C VAL A 235 -0.04 -12.39 9.46
N VAL A 236 -0.03 -13.30 8.48
CA VAL A 236 -1.09 -13.39 7.47
C VAL A 236 -2.47 -13.59 8.09
N SER A 237 -2.57 -14.46 9.10
CA SER A 237 -3.82 -14.75 9.79
C SER A 237 -4.34 -13.53 10.55
N SER A 238 -3.45 -12.75 11.18
CA SER A 238 -3.84 -11.50 11.85
C SER A 238 -4.46 -10.50 10.88
N ILE A 239 -3.91 -10.38 9.67
CA ILE A 239 -4.46 -9.52 8.60
C ILE A 239 -5.85 -10.00 8.21
N GLY A 240 -6.01 -11.31 7.98
CA GLY A 240 -7.29 -11.92 7.63
C GLY A 240 -8.37 -11.65 8.67
N VAL A 241 -8.04 -11.79 9.97
CA VAL A 241 -8.98 -11.50 11.08
C VAL A 241 -9.43 -10.04 11.07
N VAL A 242 -8.51 -9.09 10.84
CA VAL A 242 -8.90 -7.67 10.74
C VAL A 242 -9.75 -7.42 9.51
N MET A 243 -9.44 -8.06 8.38
CA MET A 243 -10.17 -7.90 7.12
C MET A 243 -11.62 -8.37 7.18
N LEU A 244 -11.95 -9.32 8.06
CA LEU A 244 -13.34 -9.69 8.36
C LEU A 244 -14.17 -8.47 8.78
N GLY A 245 -13.57 -7.54 9.52
CA GLY A 245 -14.22 -6.32 9.99
C GLY A 245 -13.99 -5.11 9.10
N SER A 246 -12.77 -4.94 8.60
CA SER A 246 -12.39 -3.74 7.86
C SER A 246 -13.03 -3.63 6.49
N LEU A 247 -13.26 -4.74 5.78
CA LEU A 247 -13.95 -4.69 4.48
C LEU A 247 -15.43 -4.32 4.60
N PRO A 248 -16.23 -4.88 5.55
CA PRO A 248 -17.57 -4.38 5.82
C PRO A 248 -17.59 -2.90 6.21
N VAL A 249 -16.71 -2.45 7.11
CA VAL A 249 -16.65 -1.03 7.50
C VAL A 249 -16.29 -0.15 6.31
N ALA A 250 -15.34 -0.56 5.48
CA ALA A 250 -14.96 0.16 4.27
C ALA A 250 -16.12 0.27 3.27
N GLU A 251 -16.92 -0.80 3.11
CA GLU A 251 -18.12 -0.77 2.27
C GLU A 251 -19.21 0.14 2.86
N MET A 252 -19.42 0.14 4.17
CA MET A 252 -20.34 1.09 4.83
C MET A 252 -19.87 2.53 4.64
N LEU A 253 -18.58 2.79 4.86
CA LEU A 253 -17.98 4.11 4.66
C LEU A 253 -18.13 4.56 3.21
N ARG A 254 -17.87 3.65 2.24
CA ARG A 254 -18.09 3.90 0.81
C ARG A 254 -19.52 4.39 0.56
N ARG A 255 -20.53 3.68 1.08
CA ARG A 255 -21.95 4.03 0.90
C ARG A 255 -22.32 5.36 1.55
N ILE A 256 -21.77 5.67 2.72
CA ILE A 256 -21.99 6.94 3.42
C ILE A 256 -21.36 8.10 2.63
N LEU A 257 -20.15 7.91 2.12
CA LEU A 257 -19.39 8.95 1.43
C LEU A 257 -19.74 9.10 -0.06
N GLU A 258 -20.47 8.15 -0.65
CA GLU A 258 -20.84 8.15 -2.07
C GLU A 258 -21.65 9.41 -2.45
N LYS A 259 -22.70 9.75 -1.71
CA LYS A 259 -23.52 10.95 -1.96
C LYS A 259 -22.73 12.27 -1.82
N PRO A 260 -22.04 12.55 -0.70
CA PRO A 260 -21.31 13.80 -0.55
C PRO A 260 -20.16 13.91 -1.55
N LEU A 261 -19.45 12.82 -1.84
CA LEU A 261 -18.37 12.85 -2.84
C LEU A 261 -18.90 13.01 -4.26
N ASN A 262 -20.04 12.41 -4.62
CA ASN A 262 -20.64 12.61 -5.94
C ASN A 262 -21.04 14.09 -6.15
N TRP A 263 -21.54 14.74 -5.10
CA TRP A 263 -21.83 16.17 -5.15
C TRP A 263 -20.56 17.03 -5.34
N ILE A 264 -19.46 16.69 -4.65
CA ILE A 264 -18.16 17.33 -4.85
C ILE A 264 -17.61 17.01 -6.26
N GLY A 265 -17.81 15.79 -6.74
CA GLY A 265 -17.45 15.31 -8.08
C GLY A 265 -18.07 16.18 -9.16
N GLY A 266 -19.38 16.46 -9.07
CA GLY A 266 -20.07 17.36 -9.99
C GLY A 266 -19.43 18.77 -10.05
N LYS A 267 -19.03 19.33 -8.91
CA LYS A 267 -18.35 20.65 -8.85
C LYS A 267 -16.92 20.61 -9.41
N THR A 268 -16.27 19.46 -9.31
CA THR A 268 -14.92 19.22 -9.81
C THR A 268 -14.93 18.56 -11.20
N GLY A 269 -16.06 18.53 -11.91
CA GLY A 269 -16.15 17.98 -13.27
C GLY A 269 -15.76 16.51 -13.37
N MET A 270 -15.92 15.75 -12.28
CA MET A 270 -15.71 14.31 -12.24
C MET A 270 -17.05 13.58 -12.27
N ASN A 271 -17.13 12.47 -13.01
CA ASN A 271 -18.31 11.62 -13.06
C ASN A 271 -18.39 10.71 -11.81
N GLY A 272 -19.51 9.98 -11.67
CA GLY A 272 -19.73 9.08 -10.54
C GLY A 272 -18.69 7.94 -10.44
N ASN A 273 -18.21 7.42 -11.59
CA ASN A 273 -17.19 6.36 -11.61
C ASN A 273 -15.84 6.84 -11.11
N SER A 274 -15.48 8.10 -11.41
CA SER A 274 -14.27 8.75 -10.91
C SER A 274 -14.32 8.94 -9.40
N VAL A 275 -15.48 9.31 -8.86
CA VAL A 275 -15.69 9.40 -7.41
C VAL A 275 -15.66 8.01 -6.76
N ALA A 276 -16.35 7.04 -7.35
CA ALA A 276 -16.34 5.67 -6.88
C ALA A 276 -14.92 5.08 -6.88
N GLY A 277 -14.11 5.42 -7.89
CA GLY A 277 -12.70 5.04 -7.96
C GLY A 277 -11.88 5.50 -6.75
N LEU A 278 -12.11 6.72 -6.24
CA LEU A 278 -11.40 7.24 -5.07
C LEU A 278 -11.74 6.42 -3.83
N LEU A 279 -13.02 6.10 -3.66
CA LEU A 279 -13.49 5.26 -2.58
C LEU A 279 -12.96 3.83 -2.69
N MET A 280 -12.95 3.26 -3.90
CA MET A 280 -12.38 1.95 -4.14
C MET A 280 -10.88 1.94 -3.87
N GLY A 281 -10.16 3.01 -4.25
CA GLY A 281 -8.72 3.14 -4.06
C GLY A 281 -8.31 3.09 -2.58
N ILE A 282 -9.11 3.68 -1.69
CA ILE A 282 -8.92 3.59 -0.23
C ILE A 282 -8.89 2.13 0.23
N VAL A 283 -9.67 1.26 -0.43
CA VAL A 283 -9.76 -0.18 -0.10
C VAL A 283 -8.69 -0.98 -0.85
N SER A 284 -8.57 -0.79 -2.15
CA SER A 284 -7.60 -1.48 -2.99
C SER A 284 -7.37 -0.72 -4.29
N PRO A 285 -6.12 -0.63 -4.78
CA PRO A 285 -5.85 0.00 -6.07
C PRO A 285 -6.39 -0.83 -7.25
N VAL A 286 -6.51 -2.15 -7.13
CA VAL A 286 -6.88 -3.02 -8.27
C VAL A 286 -8.28 -2.71 -8.81
N PRO A 287 -9.36 -2.66 -7.99
CA PRO A 287 -10.67 -2.28 -8.49
C PRO A 287 -10.71 -0.84 -9.00
N ALA A 288 -10.01 0.09 -8.34
CA ALA A 288 -9.96 1.49 -8.77
C ALA A 288 -9.30 1.65 -10.15
N ILE A 289 -8.21 0.92 -10.38
CA ILE A 289 -7.49 0.86 -11.66
C ILE A 289 -8.38 0.24 -12.75
N ALA A 290 -9.07 -0.87 -12.47
CA ALA A 290 -9.94 -1.54 -13.43
C ALA A 290 -11.11 -0.66 -13.91
N MET A 291 -11.62 0.21 -13.02
CA MET A 291 -12.69 1.17 -13.33
C MET A 291 -12.21 2.37 -14.16
N MET A 292 -10.90 2.57 -14.36
CA MET A 292 -10.39 3.78 -15.02
C MET A 292 -10.95 3.99 -16.42
N LYS A 293 -11.22 2.92 -17.19
CA LYS A 293 -11.81 3.03 -18.53
C LYS A 293 -13.16 3.75 -18.54
N GLU A 294 -13.89 3.72 -17.42
CA GLU A 294 -15.23 4.29 -17.24
C GLU A 294 -15.21 5.70 -16.59
N MET A 295 -14.01 6.19 -16.25
CA MET A 295 -13.79 7.49 -15.65
C MET A 295 -13.61 8.57 -16.73
N ASP A 296 -14.01 9.80 -16.40
CA ASP A 296 -13.67 10.97 -17.20
C ASP A 296 -12.16 11.28 -17.16
N THR A 297 -11.67 12.03 -18.14
CA THR A 297 -10.24 12.35 -18.30
C THR A 297 -9.62 12.95 -17.04
N ARG A 298 -10.36 13.82 -16.35
CA ARG A 298 -9.91 14.44 -15.10
C ARG A 298 -9.91 13.42 -13.97
N GLY A 299 -10.98 12.67 -13.83
CA GLY A 299 -11.13 11.58 -12.89
C GLY A 299 -10.02 10.54 -12.95
N LYS A 300 -9.58 10.14 -14.15
CA LYS A 300 -8.42 9.23 -14.35
C LYS A 300 -7.16 9.76 -13.68
N VAL A 301 -6.83 11.04 -13.93
CA VAL A 301 -5.64 11.69 -13.37
C VAL A 301 -5.75 11.84 -11.85
N VAL A 302 -6.92 12.25 -11.36
CA VAL A 302 -7.19 12.46 -9.92
C VAL A 302 -7.11 11.14 -9.16
N ASN A 303 -7.69 10.07 -9.69
CA ASN A 303 -7.61 8.73 -9.10
C ASN A 303 -6.19 8.21 -9.06
N ALA A 304 -5.46 8.30 -10.16
CA ALA A 304 -4.07 7.88 -10.20
C ALA A 304 -3.19 8.66 -9.20
N ALA A 305 -3.39 9.98 -9.07
CA ALA A 305 -2.68 10.78 -8.08
C ALA A 305 -3.04 10.41 -6.63
N PHE A 306 -4.32 10.15 -6.37
CA PHE A 306 -4.80 9.69 -5.06
C PHE A 306 -4.16 8.36 -4.66
N LEU A 307 -4.07 7.40 -5.59
CA LEU A 307 -3.58 6.06 -5.32
C LEU A 307 -2.14 6.01 -4.81
N VAL A 308 -1.27 6.96 -5.19
CA VAL A 308 0.13 7.01 -4.71
C VAL A 308 0.23 6.95 -3.18
N CYS A 309 -0.64 7.68 -2.48
CA CYS A 309 -0.64 7.69 -1.02
C CYS A 309 -1.85 6.97 -0.43
N GLY A 310 -3.02 7.10 -1.05
CA GLY A 310 -4.30 6.61 -0.51
C GLY A 310 -4.56 5.12 -0.70
N ALA A 311 -3.83 4.43 -1.58
CA ALA A 311 -4.09 3.04 -1.92
C ALA A 311 -4.08 2.11 -0.69
N SER A 312 -5.10 1.25 -0.57
CA SER A 312 -5.19 0.19 0.45
C SER A 312 -5.19 0.67 1.92
N ALA A 313 -5.47 1.96 2.16
CA ALA A 313 -5.48 2.54 3.49
C ALA A 313 -6.41 1.81 4.47
N LEU A 314 -7.62 1.42 4.05
CA LEU A 314 -8.62 0.78 4.94
C LEU A 314 -8.67 -0.75 4.83
N ALA A 315 -7.86 -1.38 3.99
CA ALA A 315 -7.82 -2.84 3.85
C ALA A 315 -6.45 -3.38 4.25
N ALA A 316 -5.63 -3.83 3.29
CA ALA A 316 -4.40 -4.55 3.52
C ALA A 316 -3.44 -3.81 4.48
N HIS A 317 -3.22 -2.51 4.29
CA HIS A 317 -2.21 -1.80 5.08
C HIS A 317 -2.67 -1.51 6.52
N MET A 318 -3.96 -1.21 6.74
CA MET A 318 -4.52 -1.11 8.09
C MET A 318 -4.49 -2.47 8.78
N GLY A 319 -4.91 -3.53 8.08
CA GLY A 319 -4.91 -4.90 8.62
C GLY A 319 -3.52 -5.34 9.03
N PHE A 320 -2.53 -5.12 8.17
CA PHE A 320 -1.12 -5.39 8.44
C PHE A 320 -0.62 -4.60 9.65
N THR A 321 -0.83 -3.28 9.64
CA THR A 321 -0.34 -2.41 10.72
C THR A 321 -0.99 -2.77 12.03
N TYR A 322 -2.27 -3.12 12.04
CA TYR A 322 -2.91 -3.58 13.27
C TYR A 322 -2.33 -4.91 13.78
N GLY A 323 -2.06 -5.86 12.89
CA GLY A 323 -1.48 -7.16 13.27
C GLY A 323 -0.05 -7.08 13.79
N THR A 324 0.70 -6.04 13.40
CA THR A 324 2.14 -5.92 13.69
C THR A 324 2.49 -4.77 14.63
N GLU A 325 1.94 -3.58 14.40
CA GLU A 325 2.20 -2.35 15.14
C GLU A 325 0.88 -1.58 15.40
N PRO A 326 -0.02 -2.11 16.28
CA PRO A 326 -1.35 -1.53 16.51
C PRO A 326 -1.34 -0.05 16.85
N GLU A 327 -0.27 0.43 17.47
CA GLU A 327 -0.07 1.82 17.86
C GLU A 327 -0.01 2.77 16.65
N LEU A 328 0.44 2.27 15.50
CA LEU A 328 0.70 3.04 14.28
C LEU A 328 -0.45 3.03 13.27
N VAL A 329 -1.57 2.38 13.58
CA VAL A 329 -2.76 2.38 12.72
C VAL A 329 -3.24 3.79 12.42
N VAL A 330 -3.40 4.64 13.44
CA VAL A 330 -3.81 6.04 13.22
C VAL A 330 -2.76 6.83 12.43
N PRO A 331 -1.46 6.84 12.83
CA PRO A 331 -0.41 7.48 12.04
C PRO A 331 -0.41 7.09 10.55
N LEU A 332 -0.56 5.80 10.24
CA LEU A 332 -0.67 5.29 8.88
C LEU A 332 -1.86 5.93 8.15
N LEU A 333 -3.05 5.88 8.74
CA LEU A 333 -4.29 6.35 8.11
C LEU A 333 -4.23 7.86 7.84
N ILE A 334 -3.78 8.64 8.83
CA ILE A 334 -3.61 10.08 8.67
C ILE A 334 -2.63 10.37 7.54
N SER A 335 -1.47 9.70 7.54
CA SER A 335 -0.46 9.84 6.48
C SER A 335 -1.05 9.58 5.10
N LYS A 336 -1.67 8.40 4.92
CA LYS A 336 -2.16 7.94 3.61
C LYS A 336 -3.32 8.79 3.10
N LEU A 337 -4.28 9.10 3.96
CA LEU A 337 -5.44 9.91 3.58
C LEU A 337 -5.07 11.36 3.32
N ALA A 338 -4.23 11.98 4.17
CA ALA A 338 -3.76 13.35 3.93
C ALA A 338 -2.98 13.44 2.61
N GLY A 339 -2.02 12.53 2.41
CA GLY A 339 -1.25 12.46 1.16
C GLY A 339 -2.13 12.21 -0.07
N GLY A 340 -3.07 11.27 0.02
CA GLY A 340 -3.99 10.94 -1.06
C GLY A 340 -4.88 12.12 -1.42
N LEU A 341 -5.45 12.80 -0.43
CA LEU A 341 -6.27 13.99 -0.64
C LEU A 341 -5.46 15.17 -1.21
N CYS A 342 -4.23 15.38 -0.74
CA CYS A 342 -3.32 16.37 -1.32
C CYS A 342 -3.00 16.06 -2.79
N GLY A 343 -2.71 14.79 -3.11
CA GLY A 343 -2.50 14.32 -4.49
C GLY A 343 -3.72 14.52 -5.37
N ALA A 344 -4.90 14.14 -4.89
CA ALA A 344 -6.17 14.35 -5.58
C ALA A 344 -6.45 15.84 -5.80
N GLY A 345 -6.27 16.69 -4.77
CA GLY A 345 -6.46 18.13 -4.84
C GLY A 345 -5.50 18.80 -5.83
N ALA A 346 -4.22 18.45 -5.80
CA ALA A 346 -3.23 18.93 -6.77
C ALA A 346 -3.61 18.48 -8.20
N ALA A 347 -4.05 17.24 -8.36
CA ALA A 347 -4.50 16.73 -9.65
C ALA A 347 -5.74 17.47 -10.14
N VAL A 348 -6.70 17.78 -9.28
CA VAL A 348 -7.86 18.63 -9.58
C VAL A 348 -7.37 19.99 -10.09
N LEU A 349 -6.41 20.64 -9.44
CA LEU A 349 -5.91 21.95 -9.87
C LEU A 349 -5.13 21.92 -11.20
N LEU A 350 -4.34 20.87 -11.43
CA LEU A 350 -3.45 20.73 -12.60
C LEU A 350 -4.09 20.01 -13.81
N SER A 351 -5.31 19.50 -13.65
CA SER A 351 -6.10 18.92 -14.72
C SER A 351 -7.10 19.96 -15.25
N ARG A 352 -7.16 20.11 -16.58
CA ARG A 352 -8.21 20.92 -17.21
C ARG A 352 -9.57 20.29 -16.88
N LYS A 353 -10.58 21.12 -16.59
CA LYS A 353 -11.97 20.68 -16.61
C LYS A 353 -12.23 20.10 -17.99
N GLY A 354 -12.55 18.82 -18.08
CA GLY A 354 -13.03 18.23 -19.32
C GLY A 354 -14.37 18.87 -19.65
N GLY A 355 -14.38 19.81 -20.60
CA GLY A 355 -15.59 20.14 -21.34
C GLY A 355 -15.84 19.05 -22.39
N CYS A 356 -17.11 18.78 -22.68
CA CYS A 356 -17.50 18.08 -23.90
C CYS A 356 -16.77 18.62 -25.14
N ALA A 357 -16.50 17.70 -26.08
CA ALA A 357 -15.98 17.91 -27.44
C ALA A 357 -14.50 18.32 -27.53
N ASP A 358 -13.66 17.40 -28.01
CA ASP A 358 -13.35 17.28 -29.45
C ASP A 358 -13.20 15.79 -29.81
#